data_AF-A0A7Y6XAQ1-F1
#
_entry.id   AF-A0A7Y6XAQ1-F1
#
_cell.length_a   1.000
_cell.length_b   1.000
_cell.length_c   1.000
_cell.angle_alpha   90.00
_cell.angle_beta   90.00
_cell.angle_gamma   90.00
#
_symmetry.space_group_name_H-M   'P 1'
#
loop_
_entity.id
_entity.type
_entity.pdbx_description
1 polymer ?
#
loop_
_entity_poly.entity_id
_entity_poly.type
_entity_poly.pdbx_seq_one_letter_code
_entity_poly.pdbx_strand_id
1 'polypeptide(L)'
;MLARHPFSSLSLLVLAAVAVGCGNYTRMAPDARASLQRTLTGPEAEQYLRVSGNVTPFFGDGSKRLLTPYAPDDVRLLDDSKGKPINPGAVERTLPVGTKLRITKVEFPTAWVVAERVLYTPRTWPWIYLAEDGKPDAPPLVLVLPPNLEQPNDFRAEVEKYLTPQNPKAQLEALAPPVRDAVKEKRLVANMSADAVRMAWGPPELVRRTLEGTAKNEEWTYPGGRRKAFISDGRLARAEEAGASVLP
;
A
#
# COMPACT_ATOMS: atom_id res chain seq x y z
N MET A 1 -38.60 32.22 -55.22
CA MET A 1 -37.41 32.81 -54.56
C MET A 1 -37.43 32.44 -53.09
N LEU A 2 -36.39 31.70 -52.68
CA LEU A 2 -35.77 31.60 -51.34
C LEU A 2 -36.61 31.18 -50.13
N ALA A 3 -36.45 29.91 -49.77
CA ALA A 3 -36.61 29.36 -48.43
C ALA A 3 -35.58 29.93 -47.45
N ARG A 4 -35.94 30.10 -46.17
CA ARG A 4 -35.00 30.32 -45.06
C ARG A 4 -35.36 29.45 -43.86
N HIS A 5 -34.33 28.77 -43.39
CA HIS A 5 -34.31 27.63 -42.48
C HIS A 5 -34.62 27.96 -41.01
N PRO A 6 -35.21 27.01 -40.24
CA PRO A 6 -35.19 27.03 -38.79
C PRO A 6 -34.02 26.17 -38.28
N PHE A 7 -32.81 26.72 -38.25
CA PHE A 7 -31.65 26.05 -37.63
C PHE A 7 -31.01 27.01 -36.62
N SER A 8 -31.60 27.12 -35.43
CA SER A 8 -30.94 27.85 -34.33
C SER A 8 -31.10 27.22 -32.94
N SER A 9 -31.91 26.16 -32.81
CA SER A 9 -32.17 25.54 -31.49
C SER A 9 -31.39 24.26 -31.21
N LEU A 10 -30.69 23.68 -32.21
CA LEU A 10 -29.93 22.44 -32.03
C LEU A 10 -28.50 22.65 -31.50
N SER A 11 -27.94 23.85 -31.61
CA SER A 11 -26.54 24.12 -31.24
C SER A 11 -26.32 24.27 -29.73
N LEU A 12 -27.37 24.56 -28.94
CA LEU A 12 -27.25 24.67 -27.48
C LEU A 12 -27.34 23.33 -26.73
N LEU A 13 -27.91 22.29 -27.32
CA LEU A 13 -28.06 20.98 -26.67
C LEU A 13 -26.81 20.10 -26.79
N VAL A 14 -25.91 20.38 -27.74
CA VAL A 14 -24.67 19.60 -27.90
C VAL A 14 -23.54 20.07 -26.97
N LEU A 15 -23.52 21.35 -26.56
CA LEU A 15 -22.51 21.84 -25.60
C LEU A 15 -22.77 21.46 -24.15
N ALA A 16 -24.02 21.14 -23.77
CA ALA A 16 -24.34 20.70 -22.41
C ALA A 16 -24.00 19.23 -22.14
N ALA A 17 -23.79 18.42 -23.19
CA ALA A 17 -23.51 17.00 -23.07
C ALA A 17 -22.04 16.65 -22.82
N VAL A 18 -21.11 17.62 -22.94
CA VAL A 18 -19.66 17.39 -22.71
C VAL A 18 -19.25 17.60 -21.25
N ALA A 19 -20.16 18.07 -20.39
CA ALA A 19 -19.88 18.36 -18.99
C ALA A 19 -20.10 17.17 -18.02
N VAL A 20 -20.54 16.01 -18.50
CA VAL A 20 -20.88 14.86 -17.64
C VAL A 20 -19.89 13.73 -17.86
N GLY A 21 -18.91 13.62 -16.95
CA GLY A 21 -18.17 12.38 -16.75
C GLY A 21 -16.66 12.43 -16.97
N CYS A 22 -15.95 13.47 -16.51
CA CYS A 22 -14.54 13.28 -16.18
C CYS A 22 -14.47 12.21 -15.07
N GLY A 23 -14.21 10.95 -15.45
CA GLY A 23 -14.16 9.82 -14.53
C GLY A 23 -13.17 10.10 -13.40
N ASN A 24 -13.69 10.46 -12.22
CA ASN A 24 -12.88 10.67 -11.05
C ASN A 24 -12.75 9.32 -10.34
N TYR A 25 -11.56 8.73 -10.33
CA TYR A 25 -11.31 7.44 -9.68
C TYR A 25 -11.03 7.61 -8.17
N THR A 26 -11.16 8.83 -7.65
CA THR A 26 -11.16 9.14 -6.22
C THR A 26 -12.45 9.86 -5.84
N ARG A 27 -13.02 9.51 -4.69
CA ARG A 27 -14.21 10.18 -4.12
C ARG A 27 -13.85 11.32 -3.18
N MET A 28 -12.57 11.48 -2.84
CA MET A 28 -12.11 12.51 -1.93
C MET A 28 -12.15 13.90 -2.60
N ALA A 29 -12.71 14.88 -1.88
CA ALA A 29 -12.84 16.25 -2.36
C ALA A 29 -11.48 16.87 -2.76
N PRO A 30 -11.41 17.73 -3.80
CA PRO A 30 -10.16 18.34 -4.24
C PRO A 30 -9.37 19.06 -3.14
N ASP A 31 -10.04 19.85 -2.30
CA ASP A 31 -9.39 20.60 -1.21
C ASP A 31 -8.81 19.68 -0.14
N ALA A 32 -9.53 18.59 0.18
CA ALA A 32 -9.06 17.56 1.10
C ALA A 32 -7.79 16.87 0.56
N ARG A 33 -7.76 16.55 -0.73
CA ARG A 33 -6.57 15.97 -1.41
C ARG A 33 -5.40 16.93 -1.40
N ALA A 34 -5.63 18.20 -1.74
CA ALA A 34 -4.60 19.24 -1.74
C ALA A 34 -4.04 19.48 -0.32
N SER A 35 -4.90 19.47 0.69
CA SER A 35 -4.50 19.58 2.10
C SER A 35 -3.65 18.39 2.54
N LEU A 36 -4.08 17.16 2.24
CA LEU A 36 -3.30 15.95 2.53
C LEU A 36 -1.94 15.98 1.87
N GLN A 37 -1.89 16.31 0.58
CA GLN A 37 -0.63 16.42 -0.14
C GLN A 37 0.29 17.44 0.53
N ARG A 38 -0.19 18.66 0.82
CA ARG A 38 0.61 19.71 1.48
C ARG A 38 1.12 19.27 2.84
N THR A 39 0.28 18.64 3.67
CA THR A 39 0.68 18.22 5.01
C THR A 39 1.69 17.07 4.95
N LEU A 40 1.40 16.04 4.15
CA LEU A 40 2.22 14.84 4.06
C LEU A 40 3.53 15.07 3.29
N THR A 41 3.63 16.05 2.39
CA THR A 41 4.91 16.39 1.73
C THR A 41 5.66 17.54 2.40
N GLY A 42 5.06 18.16 3.42
CA GLY A 42 5.62 19.29 4.16
C GLY A 42 5.90 18.93 5.62
N PRO A 43 5.08 19.40 6.59
CA PRO A 43 5.31 19.18 8.02
C PRO A 43 5.49 17.71 8.44
N GLU A 44 4.81 16.78 7.76
CA GLU A 44 4.84 15.35 8.09
C GLU A 44 5.60 14.52 7.05
N ALA A 45 6.46 15.16 6.26
CA ALA A 45 7.16 14.48 5.17
C ALA A 45 8.15 13.42 5.63
N GLU A 46 8.83 13.65 6.75
CA GLU A 46 9.76 12.68 7.30
C GLU A 46 8.98 11.57 8.02
N GLN A 47 9.21 10.34 7.57
CA GLN A 47 8.56 9.14 8.04
C GLN A 47 9.58 8.02 8.22
N TYR A 48 9.23 7.02 9.00
CA TYR A 48 9.98 5.80 9.16
C TYR A 48 9.10 4.62 8.79
N LEU A 49 9.68 3.57 8.21
CA LEU A 49 8.98 2.31 8.02
C LEU A 49 8.55 1.74 9.37
N ARG A 50 7.24 1.51 9.54
CA ARG A 50 6.67 0.81 10.70
C ARG A 50 6.80 -0.70 10.58
N VAL A 51 6.88 -1.19 9.35
CA VAL A 51 7.02 -2.60 8.99
C VAL A 51 8.11 -2.74 7.93
N SER A 52 8.84 -3.84 7.95
CA SER A 52 9.83 -4.14 6.92
C SER A 52 9.14 -4.33 5.56
N GLY A 53 9.72 -3.76 4.51
CA GLY A 53 9.15 -3.73 3.15
C GLY A 53 10.03 -4.45 2.13
N ASN A 54 9.42 -5.09 1.14
CA ASN A 54 10.07 -5.52 -0.08
C ASN A 54 10.08 -4.36 -1.08
N VAL A 55 11.19 -4.22 -1.79
CA VAL A 55 11.32 -3.37 -2.97
C VAL A 55 11.31 -4.28 -4.20
N THR A 56 10.37 -4.05 -5.11
CA THR A 56 10.22 -4.83 -6.35
C THR A 56 10.11 -3.88 -7.56
N PRO A 57 10.18 -4.40 -8.80
CA PRO A 57 9.79 -3.60 -9.96
C PRO A 57 8.34 -3.11 -9.83
N PHE A 58 8.00 -2.04 -10.55
CA PHE A 58 6.68 -1.41 -10.50
C PHE A 58 5.86 -1.74 -11.76
N PHE A 59 5.60 -3.04 -11.97
CA PHE A 59 4.75 -3.55 -13.05
C PHE A 59 5.12 -3.03 -14.46
N GLY A 60 6.42 -3.07 -14.79
CA GLY A 60 6.95 -2.64 -16.09
C GLY A 60 7.29 -1.15 -16.19
N ASP A 61 6.92 -0.32 -15.21
CA ASP A 61 7.43 1.06 -15.11
C ASP A 61 8.81 1.06 -14.42
N GLY A 62 9.86 1.10 -15.24
CA GLY A 62 11.25 1.11 -14.77
C GLY A 62 11.67 2.38 -14.03
N SER A 63 10.89 3.47 -14.11
CA SER A 63 11.20 4.75 -13.46
C SER A 63 10.88 4.77 -11.97
N LYS A 64 10.23 3.72 -11.44
CA LYS A 64 9.75 3.62 -10.05
C LYS A 64 10.02 2.23 -9.51
N ARG A 65 9.89 2.06 -8.20
CA ARG A 65 9.89 0.76 -7.53
C ARG A 65 8.69 0.62 -6.60
N LEU A 66 8.10 -0.56 -6.55
CA LEU A 66 7.04 -0.85 -5.58
C LEU A 66 7.66 -1.02 -4.20
N LEU A 67 7.09 -0.37 -3.19
CA LEU A 67 7.32 -0.67 -1.79
C LEU A 67 6.08 -1.37 -1.23
N THR A 68 6.25 -2.62 -0.80
CA THR A 68 5.14 -3.43 -0.27
C THR A 68 5.62 -4.29 0.90
N PRO A 69 4.85 -4.46 1.99
CA PRO A 69 5.23 -5.42 3.02
C PRO A 69 5.00 -6.88 2.60
N TYR A 70 4.28 -7.11 1.51
CA TYR A 70 3.88 -8.44 1.07
C TYR A 70 4.92 -9.07 0.15
N ALA A 71 5.02 -10.41 0.17
CA ALA A 71 5.78 -11.15 -0.82
C ALA A 71 5.19 -10.92 -2.22
N PRO A 72 5.99 -10.97 -3.31
CA PRO A 72 5.49 -10.71 -4.67
C PRO A 72 4.25 -11.53 -5.05
N ASP A 73 4.21 -12.81 -4.65
CA ASP A 73 3.10 -13.73 -4.93
C ASP A 73 1.81 -13.40 -4.16
N ASP A 74 1.88 -12.54 -3.14
CA ASP A 74 0.74 -12.06 -2.36
C ASP A 74 0.28 -10.67 -2.79
N VAL A 75 0.99 -10.00 -3.69
CA VAL A 75 0.58 -8.65 -4.13
C VAL A 75 -0.72 -8.75 -4.94
N ARG A 76 -1.74 -7.98 -4.54
CA ARG A 76 -3.08 -7.96 -5.14
C ARG A 76 -3.46 -6.54 -5.59
N LEU A 77 -2.62 -5.96 -6.45
CA LEU A 77 -2.81 -4.60 -6.96
C LEU A 77 -3.40 -4.57 -8.37
N LEU A 78 -3.20 -5.64 -9.13
CA LEU A 78 -3.59 -5.76 -10.54
C LEU A 78 -3.92 -7.20 -10.86
N ASP A 79 -4.90 -7.38 -11.73
CA ASP A 79 -5.26 -8.67 -12.31
C ASP A 79 -5.09 -8.63 -13.84
N ASP A 80 -4.75 -9.79 -14.42
CA ASP A 80 -4.74 -9.98 -15.86
C ASP A 80 -6.16 -10.11 -16.44
N SER A 81 -6.27 -10.30 -17.75
CA SER A 81 -7.57 -10.47 -18.42
C SER A 81 -8.34 -11.73 -18.01
N LYS A 82 -7.71 -12.64 -17.25
CA LYS A 82 -8.30 -13.86 -16.70
C LYS A 82 -8.59 -13.73 -15.21
N GLY A 83 -8.41 -12.54 -14.62
CA GLY A 83 -8.60 -12.29 -13.19
C GLY A 83 -7.50 -12.86 -12.31
N LYS A 84 -6.32 -13.19 -12.86
CA LYS A 84 -5.18 -13.66 -12.07
C LYS A 84 -4.32 -12.49 -11.63
N PRO A 85 -3.86 -12.45 -10.36
CA PRO A 85 -2.97 -11.41 -9.90
C PRO A 85 -1.70 -11.31 -10.73
N ILE A 86 -1.34 -10.10 -11.15
CA ILE A 86 -0.07 -9.82 -11.81
C ILE A 86 1.00 -9.68 -10.72
N ASN A 87 2.07 -10.46 -10.85
CA ASN A 87 3.23 -10.35 -9.96
C ASN A 87 4.06 -9.09 -10.35
N PRO A 88 4.44 -8.24 -9.39
CA PRO A 88 5.22 -7.02 -9.68
C PRO A 88 6.67 -7.28 -10.11
N GLY A 89 7.16 -8.51 -9.93
CA GLY A 89 8.54 -8.93 -10.19
C GLY A 89 9.25 -9.42 -8.92
N ALA A 90 10.48 -9.90 -9.07
CA ALA A 90 11.30 -10.39 -7.97
C ALA A 90 11.61 -9.28 -6.94
N VAL A 91 11.88 -9.69 -5.69
CA VAL A 91 12.38 -8.78 -4.66
C VAL A 91 13.81 -8.36 -5.04
N GLU A 92 14.00 -7.07 -5.28
CA GLU A 92 15.32 -6.48 -5.56
C GLU A 92 16.11 -6.28 -4.26
N ARG A 93 15.41 -5.90 -3.18
CA ARG A 93 15.96 -5.76 -1.83
C ARG A 93 14.85 -5.64 -0.77
N THR A 94 15.26 -5.82 0.48
CA THR A 94 14.41 -5.59 1.67
C THR A 94 14.82 -4.29 2.36
N LEU A 95 13.82 -3.48 2.72
CA LEU A 95 13.97 -2.34 3.63
C LEU A 95 13.54 -2.74 5.03
N PRO A 96 14.41 -2.64 6.05
CA PRO A 96 14.03 -2.96 7.40
C PRO A 96 13.07 -1.90 7.97
N VAL A 97 12.22 -2.31 8.90
CA VAL A 97 11.55 -1.42 9.83
C VAL A 97 12.53 -0.40 10.42
N GLY A 98 12.10 0.86 10.53
CA GLY A 98 12.93 1.98 10.93
C GLY A 98 13.73 2.66 9.81
N THR A 99 13.67 2.18 8.56
CA THR A 99 14.24 2.94 7.42
C THR A 99 13.60 4.32 7.35
N LYS A 100 14.42 5.37 7.36
CA LYS A 100 13.98 6.77 7.21
C LYS A 100 13.63 7.05 5.76
N LEU A 101 12.44 7.57 5.53
CA LEU A 101 11.88 7.91 4.23
C LEU A 101 11.34 9.34 4.26
N ARG A 102 11.27 9.97 3.10
CA ARG A 102 10.56 11.24 2.90
C ARG A 102 9.42 11.06 1.92
N ILE A 103 8.20 11.39 2.31
CA ILE A 103 7.08 11.52 1.38
C ILE A 103 7.33 12.74 0.49
N THR A 104 7.50 12.52 -0.81
CA THR A 104 7.78 13.58 -1.80
C THR A 104 6.55 13.96 -2.61
N LYS A 105 5.61 13.02 -2.78
CA LYS A 105 4.35 13.27 -3.50
C LYS A 105 3.27 12.32 -2.99
N VAL A 106 2.05 12.85 -2.88
CA VAL A 106 0.83 12.05 -2.74
C VAL A 106 0.02 12.25 -4.01
N GLU A 107 -0.28 11.18 -4.73
CA GLU A 107 -0.93 11.25 -6.03
C GLU A 107 -2.24 10.45 -6.02
N PHE A 108 -3.34 11.20 -6.07
CA PHE A 108 -4.68 10.65 -6.16
C PHE A 108 -5.04 10.34 -7.62
N PRO A 109 -5.81 9.27 -7.88
CA PRO A 109 -6.14 8.84 -9.23
C PRO A 109 -7.27 9.71 -9.83
N THR A 110 -6.94 10.94 -10.23
CA THR A 110 -7.85 11.77 -11.04
C THR A 110 -7.88 11.27 -12.48
N ALA A 111 -8.90 11.64 -13.27
CA ALA A 111 -9.00 11.26 -14.68
C ALA A 111 -7.69 11.51 -15.47
N TRP A 112 -7.10 12.68 -15.24
CA TRP A 112 -5.84 13.09 -15.88
C TRP A 112 -4.66 12.23 -15.44
N VAL A 113 -4.48 12.04 -14.12
CA VAL A 113 -3.42 11.19 -13.56
C VAL A 113 -3.52 9.76 -14.10
N VAL A 114 -4.73 9.19 -14.16
CA VAL A 114 -4.95 7.84 -14.68
C VAL A 114 -4.57 7.74 -16.16
N ALA A 115 -4.83 8.78 -16.95
CA ALA A 115 -4.47 8.82 -18.38
C ALA A 115 -2.95 8.88 -18.60
N GLU A 116 -2.20 9.55 -17.74
CA GLU A 116 -0.73 9.66 -17.83
C GLU A 116 0.03 8.43 -17.32
N ARG A 117 -0.58 7.64 -16.42
CA ARG A 117 0.08 6.48 -15.83
C ARG A 117 0.25 5.34 -16.84
N VAL A 118 1.38 4.64 -16.73
CA VAL A 118 1.70 3.43 -17.51
C VAL A 118 0.59 2.38 -17.36
N LEU A 119 0.14 1.81 -18.48
CA LEU A 119 -1.06 0.96 -18.58
C LEU A 119 -1.14 -0.15 -17.54
N TYR A 120 -0.04 -0.87 -17.32
CA TYR A 120 0.05 -2.02 -16.44
C TYR A 120 0.40 -1.66 -14.98
N THR A 121 0.17 -0.42 -14.54
CA THR A 121 0.34 -0.02 -13.13
C THR A 121 -1.02 0.04 -12.42
N PRO A 122 -1.10 0.07 -11.07
CA PRO A 122 -2.37 0.22 -10.34
C PRO A 122 -2.92 1.64 -10.47
N ARG A 123 -3.37 1.99 -11.69
CA ARG A 123 -3.65 3.37 -12.12
C ARG A 123 -4.81 4.02 -11.39
N THR A 124 -5.76 3.23 -10.93
CA THR A 124 -6.96 3.72 -10.24
C THR A 124 -6.81 3.79 -8.73
N TRP A 125 -5.60 3.54 -8.19
CA TRP A 125 -5.32 3.52 -6.76
C TRP A 125 -4.46 4.73 -6.37
N PRO A 126 -4.57 5.27 -5.14
CA PRO A 126 -3.69 6.33 -4.66
C PRO A 126 -2.25 5.86 -4.48
N TRP A 127 -1.28 6.69 -4.87
CA TRP A 127 0.15 6.40 -4.75
C TRP A 127 0.82 7.41 -3.83
N ILE A 128 1.71 6.92 -2.97
CA ILE A 128 2.63 7.74 -2.17
C ILE A 128 4.04 7.49 -2.67
N TYR A 129 4.69 8.57 -3.08
CA TYR A 129 6.06 8.56 -3.54
C TYR A 129 6.98 8.87 -2.36
N LEU A 130 7.99 8.03 -2.20
CA LEU A 130 8.90 8.03 -1.07
C LEU A 130 10.33 8.09 -1.60
N ALA A 131 11.12 9.01 -1.06
CA ALA A 131 12.57 9.05 -1.22
C ALA A 131 13.21 8.39 0.00
N GLU A 132 14.21 7.54 -0.22
CA GLU A 132 15.01 6.97 0.87
C GLU A 132 16.10 7.96 1.28
N ASP A 133 16.25 8.16 2.60
CA ASP A 133 17.28 9.05 3.12
C ASP A 133 18.68 8.60 2.68
N GLY A 134 19.52 9.55 2.28
CA GLY A 134 20.85 9.26 1.72
C GLY A 134 20.88 8.65 0.30
N LYS A 135 19.74 8.53 -0.39
CA LYS A 135 19.67 8.01 -1.77
C LYS A 135 18.85 8.91 -2.73
N PRO A 136 19.28 10.15 -2.98
CA PRO A 136 18.51 11.12 -3.77
C PRO A 136 18.33 10.73 -5.25
N ASP A 137 19.29 10.01 -5.84
CA ASP A 137 19.27 9.62 -7.26
C ASP A 137 18.60 8.26 -7.50
N ALA A 138 18.16 7.58 -6.44
CA ALA A 138 17.45 6.31 -6.59
C ALA A 138 16.04 6.54 -7.17
N PRO A 139 15.52 5.61 -7.99
CA PRO A 139 14.13 5.65 -8.40
C PRO A 139 13.20 5.77 -7.17
N PRO A 140 12.15 6.61 -7.21
CA PRO A 140 11.24 6.76 -6.09
C PRO A 140 10.56 5.43 -5.77
N LEU A 141 10.42 5.19 -4.47
CA LEU A 141 9.62 4.09 -3.95
C LEU A 141 8.15 4.49 -3.97
N VAL A 142 7.27 3.61 -4.43
CA VAL A 142 5.84 3.84 -4.49
C VAL A 142 5.14 2.89 -3.54
N LEU A 143 4.52 3.46 -2.51
CA LEU A 143 3.53 2.77 -1.69
C LEU A 143 2.16 2.98 -2.32
N VAL A 144 1.49 1.89 -2.70
CA VAL A 144 0.14 1.94 -3.28
C VAL A 144 -0.87 1.68 -2.17
N LEU A 145 -1.79 2.61 -1.98
CA LEU A 145 -2.85 2.48 -0.99
C LEU A 145 -4.13 1.89 -1.62
N PRO A 146 -4.98 1.22 -0.84
CA PRO A 146 -6.28 0.76 -1.30
C PRO A 146 -7.11 1.89 -1.93
N PRO A 147 -7.99 1.56 -2.89
CA PRO A 147 -8.92 2.53 -3.47
C PRO A 147 -9.99 2.90 -2.45
N ASN A 148 -10.85 3.86 -2.82
CA ASN A 148 -12.04 4.25 -2.04
C ASN A 148 -11.76 4.80 -0.62
N LEU A 149 -10.58 5.38 -0.40
CA LEU A 149 -10.30 6.20 0.78
C LEU A 149 -10.98 7.56 0.61
N GLU A 150 -12.19 7.71 1.16
CA GLU A 150 -13.02 8.89 0.93
C GLU A 150 -12.66 10.07 1.85
N GLN A 151 -12.28 9.77 3.10
CA GLN A 151 -11.98 10.78 4.11
C GLN A 151 -10.47 10.92 4.36
N PRO A 152 -9.99 12.13 4.72
CA PRO A 152 -8.59 12.34 5.07
C PRO A 152 -8.08 11.46 6.21
N ASN A 153 -8.93 11.20 7.20
CA ASN A 153 -8.55 10.37 8.34
C ASN A 153 -8.38 8.91 7.94
N ASP A 154 -9.23 8.39 7.05
CA ASP A 154 -9.08 7.02 6.53
C ASP A 154 -7.77 6.88 5.74
N PHE A 155 -7.44 7.89 4.92
CA PHE A 155 -6.18 7.93 4.20
C PHE A 155 -4.97 7.90 5.15
N ARG A 156 -5.00 8.72 6.20
CA ARG A 156 -3.93 8.75 7.22
C ARG A 156 -3.82 7.43 7.98
N ALA A 157 -4.94 6.88 8.41
CA ALA A 157 -4.98 5.60 9.11
C ALA A 157 -4.39 4.48 8.24
N GLU A 158 -4.63 4.50 6.93
CA GLU A 158 -4.03 3.56 5.99
C GLU A 158 -2.51 3.75 5.87
N VAL A 159 -2.04 4.99 5.77
CA VAL A 159 -0.60 5.32 5.76
C VAL A 159 0.10 4.84 7.03
N GLU A 160 -0.53 5.05 8.18
CA GLU A 160 0.01 4.72 9.52
C GLU A 160 0.22 3.22 9.77
N LYS A 161 -0.39 2.36 8.94
CA LYS A 161 -0.10 0.92 8.94
C LYS A 161 1.33 0.61 8.49
N TYR A 162 1.89 1.46 7.63
CA TYR A 162 3.17 1.24 6.96
C TYR A 162 4.24 2.24 7.36
N LEU A 163 3.85 3.49 7.63
CA LEU A 163 4.73 4.61 7.95
C LEU A 163 4.41 5.18 9.33
N THR A 164 5.41 5.78 9.97
CA THR A 164 5.27 6.45 11.27
C THR A 164 6.20 7.66 11.34
N PRO A 165 5.76 8.82 11.86
CA PRO A 165 6.65 9.95 12.08
C PRO A 165 7.60 9.71 13.25
N GLN A 166 7.26 8.79 14.17
CA GLN A 166 8.13 8.38 15.27
C GLN A 166 9.07 7.26 14.83
N ASN A 167 10.37 7.44 15.07
CA ASN A 167 11.37 6.42 14.80
C ASN A 167 11.15 5.18 15.68
N PRO A 168 10.90 3.98 15.10
CA PRO A 168 10.63 2.76 15.86
C PRO A 168 11.88 2.11 16.48
N LYS A 169 13.07 2.74 16.41
CA LYS A 169 14.34 2.19 16.88
C LYS A 169 14.26 1.59 18.30
N ALA A 170 13.70 2.32 19.26
CA ALA A 170 13.58 1.83 20.64
C ALA A 170 12.72 0.57 20.73
N GLN A 171 11.64 0.50 19.94
CA GLN A 171 10.78 -0.68 19.88
C GLN A 171 11.52 -1.89 19.30
N LEU A 172 12.38 -1.68 18.30
CA LEU A 172 13.22 -2.73 17.72
C LEU A 172 14.33 -3.19 18.66
N GLU A 173 14.93 -2.28 19.40
CA GLU A 173 16.00 -2.58 20.35
C GLU A 173 15.49 -3.37 21.57
N ALA A 174 14.20 -3.21 21.91
CA ALA A 174 13.53 -4.01 22.93
C ALA A 174 13.28 -5.48 22.50
N LEU A 175 13.39 -5.81 21.20
CA LEU A 175 13.25 -7.19 20.73
C LEU A 175 14.52 -7.99 21.04
N ALA A 176 14.35 -9.28 21.35
CA ALA A 176 15.47 -10.20 21.46
C ALA A 176 16.30 -10.20 20.14
N PRO A 177 17.64 -10.28 20.18
CA PRO A 177 18.48 -10.23 18.99
C PRO A 177 18.02 -11.14 17.83
N PRO A 178 17.71 -12.44 18.03
CA PRO A 178 17.27 -13.30 16.93
C PRO A 178 15.92 -12.87 16.33
N VAL A 179 15.01 -12.31 17.14
CA VAL A 179 13.72 -11.78 16.68
C VAL A 179 13.94 -10.50 15.88
N ARG A 180 14.80 -9.61 16.37
CA ARG A 180 15.13 -8.35 15.71
C ARG A 180 15.74 -8.58 14.32
N ASP A 181 16.67 -9.53 14.20
CA ASP A 181 17.31 -9.84 12.92
C ASP A 181 16.32 -10.48 11.94
N ALA A 182 15.48 -11.41 12.42
CA ALA A 182 14.40 -11.97 11.61
C ALA A 182 13.39 -10.91 11.14
N VAL A 183 13.01 -9.94 11.99
CA VAL A 183 12.12 -8.83 11.60
C VAL A 183 12.74 -7.98 10.48
N LYS A 184 14.03 -7.65 10.58
CA LYS A 184 14.74 -6.88 9.53
C LYS A 184 14.77 -7.64 8.20
N GLU A 185 14.88 -8.97 8.25
CA GLU A 185 14.93 -9.85 7.09
C GLU A 185 13.54 -10.33 6.62
N LYS A 186 12.45 -9.85 7.23
CA LYS A 186 11.06 -10.26 6.94
C LYS A 186 10.81 -11.77 7.16
N ARG A 187 11.58 -12.41 8.04
CA ARG A 187 11.39 -13.80 8.48
C ARG A 187 10.62 -13.86 9.79
N LEU A 188 9.98 -15.00 10.02
CA LEU A 188 9.37 -15.32 11.31
C LEU A 188 10.21 -16.34 12.06
N VAL A 189 10.21 -16.24 13.38
CA VAL A 189 10.77 -17.26 14.28
C VAL A 189 9.74 -17.61 15.35
N ALA A 190 9.87 -18.80 15.92
CA ALA A 190 8.95 -19.27 16.95
C ALA A 190 8.87 -18.28 18.13
N ASN A 191 7.67 -18.17 18.74
CA ASN A 191 7.42 -17.35 19.92
C ASN A 191 7.68 -15.83 19.74
N MET A 192 7.76 -15.35 18.50
CA MET A 192 7.68 -13.91 18.20
C MET A 192 6.39 -13.32 18.78
N SER A 193 6.43 -12.09 19.27
CA SER A 193 5.19 -11.38 19.62
C SER A 193 4.37 -11.05 18.37
N ALA A 194 3.06 -10.90 18.51
CA ALA A 194 2.17 -10.45 17.45
C ALA A 194 2.69 -9.15 16.77
N ASP A 195 3.22 -8.22 17.55
CA ASP A 195 3.80 -6.99 17.00
C ASP A 195 5.05 -7.23 16.18
N ALA A 196 5.94 -8.15 16.59
CA ALA A 196 7.11 -8.53 15.79
C ALA A 196 6.69 -9.22 14.48
N VAL A 197 5.65 -10.07 14.51
CA VAL A 197 5.07 -10.67 13.30
C VAL A 197 4.56 -9.59 12.35
N ARG A 198 3.85 -8.58 12.88
CA ARG A 198 3.37 -7.44 12.08
C ARG A 198 4.51 -6.61 11.51
N MET A 199 5.58 -6.37 12.27
CA MET A 199 6.77 -5.68 11.76
C MET A 199 7.45 -6.46 10.63
N ALA A 200 7.53 -7.78 10.72
CA ALA A 200 8.18 -8.63 9.71
C ALA A 200 7.33 -8.77 8.43
N TRP A 201 6.06 -9.14 8.58
CA TRP A 201 5.19 -9.52 7.46
C TRP A 201 4.19 -8.46 7.03
N GLY A 202 4.06 -7.36 7.77
CA GLY A 202 3.08 -6.31 7.52
C GLY A 202 1.71 -6.58 8.18
N PRO A 203 0.74 -5.69 7.95
CA PRO A 203 -0.62 -5.86 8.44
C PRO A 203 -1.32 -7.02 7.70
N PRO A 204 -2.02 -7.91 8.43
CA PRO A 204 -2.87 -8.91 7.79
C PRO A 204 -4.10 -8.24 7.15
N GLU A 205 -4.66 -8.90 6.13
CA GLU A 205 -5.92 -8.49 5.51
C GLU A 205 -7.12 -8.86 6.40
N LEU A 206 -7.07 -10.05 7.00
CA LEU A 206 -8.11 -10.56 7.88
C LEU A 206 -7.50 -11.10 9.17
N VAL A 207 -8.13 -10.76 10.30
CA VAL A 207 -7.82 -11.33 11.62
C VAL A 207 -9.07 -12.00 12.15
N ARG A 208 -9.08 -13.33 12.20
CA ARG A 208 -10.13 -14.11 12.85
C ARG A 208 -9.69 -14.41 14.27
N ARG A 209 -10.50 -14.03 15.26
CA ARG A 209 -10.23 -14.28 16.68
C ARG A 209 -11.14 -15.38 17.21
N THR A 210 -10.57 -16.32 17.96
CA THR A 210 -11.30 -17.37 18.67
C THR A 210 -10.80 -17.48 20.11
N LEU A 211 -11.62 -18.09 20.95
CA LEU A 211 -11.30 -18.35 22.35
C LEU A 211 -11.53 -19.84 22.58
N GLU A 212 -10.47 -20.55 22.95
CA GLU A 212 -10.49 -22.00 23.20
C GLU A 212 -10.05 -22.23 24.65
N GLY A 213 -11.01 -22.57 25.53
CA GLY A 213 -10.77 -22.62 26.96
C GLY A 213 -10.46 -21.22 27.52
N THR A 214 -9.20 -20.98 27.92
CA THR A 214 -8.71 -19.65 28.33
C THR A 214 -7.75 -19.01 27.32
N ALA A 215 -7.35 -19.75 26.28
CA ALA A 215 -6.39 -19.29 25.29
C ALA A 215 -7.07 -18.36 24.27
N LYS A 216 -6.42 -17.23 23.97
CA LYS A 216 -6.83 -16.30 22.91
C LYS A 216 -6.09 -16.64 21.64
N ASN A 217 -6.82 -17.10 20.63
CA ASN A 217 -6.27 -17.50 19.34
C ASN A 217 -6.62 -16.45 18.28
N GLU A 218 -5.65 -16.11 17.43
CA GLU A 218 -5.85 -15.29 16.25
C GLU A 218 -5.28 -15.99 15.00
N GLU A 219 -6.10 -16.13 13.96
CA GLU A 219 -5.66 -16.50 12.62
C GLU A 219 -5.56 -15.22 11.78
N TRP A 220 -4.34 -14.91 11.36
CA TRP A 220 -4.02 -13.78 10.51
C TRP A 220 -3.86 -14.27 9.09
N THR A 221 -4.70 -13.78 8.19
CA THR A 221 -4.64 -14.08 6.76
C THR A 221 -4.07 -12.88 6.01
N TYR A 222 -3.04 -13.11 5.20
CA TYR A 222 -2.40 -12.11 4.36
C TYR A 222 -3.02 -12.10 2.95
N PRO A 223 -2.81 -11.03 2.17
CA PRO A 223 -3.38 -10.90 0.83
C PRO A 223 -3.26 -12.15 -0.03
N GLY A 224 -4.39 -12.59 -0.58
CA GLY A 224 -4.49 -13.80 -1.39
C GLY A 224 -4.46 -15.13 -0.62
N GLY A 225 -4.44 -15.11 0.71
CA GLY A 225 -4.63 -16.28 1.57
C GLY A 225 -3.49 -17.30 1.57
N ARG A 226 -2.42 -17.06 0.81
CA ARG A 226 -1.27 -17.96 0.70
C ARG A 226 -0.43 -17.99 1.97
N ARG A 227 -0.21 -16.82 2.60
CA ARG A 227 0.46 -16.72 3.91
C ARG A 227 -0.55 -16.58 5.04
N LYS A 228 -0.29 -17.31 6.12
CA LYS A 228 -1.06 -17.25 7.37
C LYS A 228 -0.15 -17.25 8.58
N ALA A 229 -0.53 -16.52 9.62
CA ALA A 229 0.12 -16.59 10.92
C ALA A 229 -0.93 -16.92 11.99
N PHE A 230 -0.57 -17.79 12.92
CA PHE A 230 -1.44 -18.25 14.01
C PHE A 230 -0.82 -17.78 15.32
N ILE A 231 -1.53 -16.89 16.00
CA ILE A 231 -1.11 -16.28 17.25
C ILE A 231 -1.91 -16.91 18.39
N SER A 232 -1.22 -17.39 19.42
CA SER A 232 -1.83 -17.87 20.67
C SER A 232 -1.31 -16.99 21.79
N ASP A 233 -2.22 -16.38 22.57
CA ASP A 233 -1.90 -15.53 23.71
C ASP A 233 -0.86 -14.44 23.38
N GLY A 234 -0.99 -13.84 22.19
CA GLY A 234 -0.11 -12.77 21.70
C GLY A 234 1.25 -13.23 21.16
N ARG A 235 1.49 -14.54 21.06
CA ARG A 235 2.74 -15.13 20.54
C ARG A 235 2.49 -15.97 19.30
N LEU A 236 3.44 -15.96 18.37
CA LEU A 236 3.42 -16.77 17.18
C LEU A 236 3.55 -18.25 17.55
N ALA A 237 2.48 -19.00 17.35
CA ALA A 237 2.44 -20.43 17.53
C ALA A 237 2.80 -21.18 16.24
N ARG A 238 2.36 -20.66 15.09
CA ARG A 238 2.56 -21.30 13.78
C ARG A 238 2.51 -20.26 12.66
N ALA A 239 3.22 -20.51 11.58
CA ALA A 239 3.11 -19.75 10.34
C ALA A 239 3.11 -20.69 9.15
N GLU A 240 2.32 -20.35 8.13
CA GLU A 240 2.18 -21.13 6.90
C GLU A 240 2.41 -20.26 5.67
N GLU A 241 2.98 -20.89 4.63
CA GLU A 241 2.99 -20.37 3.26
C GLU A 241 2.60 -21.49 2.30
N ALA A 242 1.56 -21.25 1.49
CA ALA A 242 1.00 -22.24 0.56
C ALA A 242 0.65 -23.59 1.24
N GLY A 243 0.23 -23.54 2.51
CA GLY A 243 -0.11 -24.72 3.32
C GLY A 243 1.08 -25.44 3.95
N ALA A 244 2.32 -25.01 3.69
CA ALA A 244 3.51 -25.56 4.34
C ALA A 244 3.92 -24.71 5.55
N SER A 245 4.39 -25.35 6.62
CA SER A 245 4.97 -24.64 7.77
C SER A 245 6.24 -23.89 7.35
N VAL A 246 6.37 -22.63 7.78
CA VAL A 246 7.56 -21.81 7.50
C VAL A 246 8.34 -21.42 8.75
N LEU A 247 7.94 -21.95 9.91
CA LEU A 247 8.76 -21.84 11.12
C LEU A 247 9.85 -22.94 11.11
N PRO A 248 11.09 -22.59 11.52
CA PRO A 248 12.15 -23.56 11.71
C PRO A 248 11.86 -24.54 12.85
#